data_AF-A0A939TYA3-F1
#
_entry.id   AF-A0A939TYA3-F1
#
_cell.length_a   1.000
_cell.length_b   1.000
_cell.length_c   1.000
_cell.angle_alpha   90.00
_cell.angle_beta   90.00
_cell.angle_gamma   90.00
#
_symmetry.space_group_name_H-M   'P 1'
#
loop_
_entity.id
_entity.type
_entity.pdbx_description
1 polymer ?
#
loop_
_entity_poly.entity_id
_entity_poly.type
_entity_poly.pdbx_seq_one_letter_code
_entity_poly.pdbx_strand_id
1 'polypeptide(L)'
;MKRFFPIAAAALWLVLSSFTIHLMGDSTMAEKDLSKSSPERGWGMMFQNFLDKDVTVINYARNGLSTKSFIDKGLWDKVRQAIQPGDYVFIQFGHNDSKQKDSTRYAAAWGAYQDNLRFFIDGVREKGGTPVLLTPVARRWFNNGKLFRETHHDYPAAMAAVAGEKGVTLLDITTASLDWIESIGDEASRPYFMHLEPGKWACAPEGKTDNTHTVASGARKITELVCDKIKDQIPEIAEHLVYYDIVVSPDGHGDYMTVQEAVDACPDYSHNEITTIYIRKGTYRETLTIPPSKQRLHIKGEKARETIITGDHYARQNWPGRDFAVGTSGSATVYIHASYVTFEDLTFENSAGDGKDIAQAVAVFTDGDFLFFNRCRFLGNQDTLYTYGSYGKSGGIKRNYFLHCYIEGTTDFIFGSSIAYFEKCRIHSKKNSYITAASTPEGQKYGYVFKDCVLTAAPGIDKVYLGRPWGAYAKTVFIHCKLGRHITPDGWHDWEKEGKPDTRKNSYYAEYQSYGPGSEGTRVKWAHTLTDKQAAEYTLANVMYQKQDRIPWNPYDNR
;
A
#
# COMPACT_ATOMS: atom_id res chain seq x y z
N MET A 1 -21.47 11.72 -63.01
CA MET A 1 -20.08 11.25 -62.82
C MET A 1 -19.52 11.90 -61.56
N LYS A 2 -19.06 11.06 -60.61
CA LYS A 2 -17.89 11.19 -59.69
C LYS A 2 -17.54 12.61 -59.17
N ARG A 3 -17.34 12.85 -57.87
CA ARG A 3 -16.48 12.10 -56.95
C ARG A 3 -16.91 12.28 -55.50
N PHE A 4 -17.07 11.16 -54.80
CA PHE A 4 -16.94 11.07 -53.34
C PHE A 4 -15.48 11.31 -52.96
N PHE A 5 -15.23 12.16 -51.97
CA PHE A 5 -13.98 12.20 -51.21
C PHE A 5 -14.16 11.29 -49.98
N PRO A 6 -13.34 10.25 -49.79
CA PRO A 6 -13.33 9.54 -48.52
C PRO A 6 -12.49 10.37 -47.52
N ILE A 7 -13.14 10.79 -46.45
CA ILE A 7 -12.44 11.18 -45.22
C ILE A 7 -11.86 9.88 -44.66
N ALA A 8 -10.56 9.68 -44.82
CA ALA A 8 -9.86 8.63 -44.11
C ALA A 8 -9.85 9.00 -42.63
N ALA A 9 -10.78 8.43 -41.87
CA ALA A 9 -10.65 8.34 -40.43
C ALA A 9 -9.45 7.44 -40.13
N ALA A 10 -8.30 8.05 -39.88
CA ALA A 10 -7.21 7.37 -39.21
C ALA A 10 -7.66 7.11 -37.77
N ALA A 11 -8.28 5.95 -37.55
CA ALA A 11 -8.41 5.38 -36.22
C ALA A 11 -6.99 5.13 -35.72
N LEU A 12 -6.45 6.08 -34.94
CA LEU A 12 -5.23 5.88 -34.18
C LEU A 12 -5.54 4.78 -33.17
N TRP A 13 -5.08 3.56 -33.47
CA TRP A 13 -5.04 2.50 -32.47
C TRP A 13 -4.01 2.94 -31.43
N LEU A 14 -4.47 3.56 -30.35
CA LEU A 14 -3.72 3.59 -29.10
C LEU A 14 -3.68 2.13 -28.60
N VAL A 15 -2.70 1.38 -29.08
CA VAL A 15 -2.22 0.24 -28.31
C VAL A 15 -1.51 0.89 -27.14
N LEU A 16 -2.16 0.92 -25.96
CA LEU A 16 -1.47 1.15 -24.69
C LEU A 16 -0.45 0.01 -24.54
N SER A 17 0.73 0.19 -25.12
CA SER A 17 1.80 -0.78 -25.05
C SER A 17 2.57 -0.53 -23.78
N SER A 18 2.57 -1.51 -22.87
CA SER A 18 3.49 -1.48 -21.75
C SER A 18 4.94 -1.39 -22.24
N PHE A 19 5.77 -0.56 -21.60
CA PHE A 19 7.18 -0.37 -21.98
C PHE A 19 8.08 -0.32 -20.75
N THR A 20 9.40 -0.45 -20.99
CA THR A 20 10.41 -0.41 -19.94
C THR A 20 11.21 0.88 -19.99
N ILE A 21 11.50 1.45 -18.82
CA ILE A 21 12.49 2.51 -18.64
C ILE A 21 13.74 1.89 -17.99
N HIS A 22 14.83 1.85 -18.75
CA HIS A 22 16.13 1.36 -18.27
C HIS A 22 16.93 2.54 -17.72
N LEU A 23 17.30 2.50 -16.43
CA LEU A 23 18.10 3.55 -15.80
C LEU A 23 19.59 3.17 -15.82
N MET A 24 20.42 4.06 -16.36
CA MET A 24 21.87 3.94 -16.38
C MET A 24 22.50 5.15 -15.69
N GLY A 25 23.32 4.91 -14.67
CA GLY A 25 23.98 6.01 -13.99
C GLY A 25 24.91 5.63 -12.86
N ASP A 26 25.20 6.64 -12.05
CA ASP A 26 26.15 6.57 -10.94
C ASP A 26 25.47 6.41 -9.57
N SER A 27 26.19 6.73 -8.50
CA SER A 27 25.74 6.51 -7.12
C SER A 27 24.51 7.33 -6.72
N THR A 28 24.14 8.43 -7.40
CA THR A 28 22.92 9.17 -7.02
C THR A 28 21.64 8.47 -7.49
N MET A 29 21.74 7.60 -8.49
CA MET A 29 20.63 6.83 -9.08
C MET A 29 20.60 5.38 -8.58
N ALA A 30 21.76 4.82 -8.21
CA ALA A 30 21.96 3.40 -7.95
C ALA A 30 21.14 2.81 -6.79
N GLU A 31 20.85 1.52 -6.91
CA GLU A 31 20.47 0.65 -5.80
C GLU A 31 21.45 0.77 -4.62
N LYS A 32 20.90 0.81 -3.40
CA LYS A 32 21.67 0.98 -2.17
C LYS A 32 21.56 -0.24 -1.27
N ASP A 33 22.68 -0.54 -0.63
CA ASP A 33 22.72 -1.56 0.40
C ASP A 33 21.95 -1.08 1.64
N LEU A 34 21.00 -1.89 2.09
CA LEU A 34 20.18 -1.65 3.27
C LEU A 34 20.77 -2.26 4.53
N SER A 35 21.88 -3.00 4.41
CA SER A 35 22.56 -3.59 5.55
C SER A 35 22.95 -2.52 6.59
N LYS A 36 23.00 -2.94 7.86
CA LYS A 36 23.30 -2.05 8.99
C LYS A 36 22.35 -0.84 9.09
N SER A 37 21.11 -1.03 8.64
CA SER A 37 20.05 -0.03 8.64
C SER A 37 20.42 1.24 7.87
N SER A 38 21.20 1.12 6.79
CA SER A 38 21.62 2.29 6.01
C SER A 38 20.40 3.04 5.44
N PRO A 39 20.28 4.37 5.69
CA PRO A 39 19.19 5.17 5.17
C PRO A 39 19.45 5.66 3.73
N GLU A 40 20.63 5.39 3.17
CA GLU A 40 21.03 5.87 1.84
C GLU A 40 20.10 5.31 0.75
N ARG A 41 19.62 6.16 -0.14
CA ARG A 41 18.78 5.77 -1.29
C ARG A 41 19.23 6.52 -2.54
N GLY A 42 19.26 5.81 -3.67
CA GLY A 42 19.36 6.44 -4.98
C GLY A 42 17.96 6.78 -5.51
N TRP A 43 17.84 7.85 -6.29
CA TRP A 43 16.53 8.27 -6.81
C TRP A 43 15.91 7.19 -7.73
N GLY A 44 16.74 6.42 -8.43
CA GLY A 44 16.27 5.32 -9.29
C GLY A 44 15.51 4.22 -8.53
N MET A 45 15.76 4.06 -7.23
CA MET A 45 15.02 3.14 -6.36
C MET A 45 13.56 3.57 -6.16
N MET A 46 13.28 4.88 -6.20
CA MET A 46 11.96 5.44 -5.92
C MET A 46 11.09 5.54 -7.17
N PHE A 47 11.70 5.55 -8.35
CA PHE A 47 11.05 5.98 -9.58
C PHE A 47 9.86 5.12 -10.02
N GLN A 48 9.92 3.81 -9.79
CA GLN A 48 8.79 2.91 -10.10
C GLN A 48 7.49 3.31 -9.38
N ASN A 49 7.58 3.96 -8.22
CA ASN A 49 6.39 4.33 -7.43
C ASN A 49 5.62 5.52 -8.02
N PHE A 50 6.24 6.25 -8.95
CA PHE A 50 5.65 7.38 -9.65
C PHE A 50 5.04 6.96 -10.99
N LEU A 51 5.02 5.67 -11.30
CA LEU A 51 4.55 5.13 -12.57
C LEU A 51 3.47 4.09 -12.33
N ASP A 52 2.45 4.09 -13.18
CA ASP A 52 1.43 3.05 -13.15
C ASP A 52 1.98 1.68 -13.58
N LYS A 53 1.12 0.67 -13.53
CA LYS A 53 1.47 -0.73 -13.78
C LYS A 53 1.89 -1.03 -15.24
N ASP A 54 1.67 -0.11 -16.17
CA ASP A 54 1.96 -0.31 -17.58
C ASP A 54 3.41 0.10 -17.92
N VAL A 55 4.13 0.72 -16.98
CA VAL A 55 5.55 1.05 -17.13
C VAL A 55 6.41 0.30 -16.11
N THR A 56 7.45 -0.39 -16.59
CA THR A 56 8.43 -1.08 -15.73
C THR A 56 9.75 -0.31 -15.69
N VAL A 57 10.35 -0.18 -14.51
CA VAL A 57 11.68 0.44 -14.33
C VAL A 57 12.72 -0.65 -14.04
N ILE A 58 13.85 -0.63 -14.75
CA ILE A 58 15.01 -1.47 -14.45
C ILE A 58 16.23 -0.61 -14.16
N ASN A 59 16.76 -0.70 -12.94
CA ASN A 59 17.87 0.14 -12.47
C ASN A 59 19.25 -0.54 -12.61
N TYR A 60 20.02 -0.13 -13.61
CA TYR A 60 21.38 -0.61 -13.86
C TYR A 60 22.47 0.28 -13.23
N ALA A 61 22.10 1.41 -12.63
CA ALA A 61 23.06 2.30 -12.02
C ALA A 61 23.83 1.62 -10.88
N ARG A 62 25.11 1.97 -10.71
CA ARG A 62 25.97 1.40 -9.68
C ARG A 62 26.86 2.46 -9.05
N ASN A 63 27.15 2.24 -7.77
CA ASN A 63 28.00 3.12 -6.99
C ASN A 63 29.39 3.30 -7.62
N GLY A 64 29.85 4.55 -7.69
CA GLY A 64 31.20 4.90 -8.13
C GLY A 64 31.47 4.74 -9.63
N LEU A 65 30.47 4.45 -10.45
CA LEU A 65 30.65 4.33 -11.90
C LEU A 65 30.61 5.68 -12.61
N SER A 66 31.38 5.76 -13.68
CA SER A 66 31.45 6.81 -14.71
C SER A 66 31.02 6.22 -16.05
N THR A 67 30.85 7.04 -17.07
CA THR A 67 30.58 6.54 -18.44
C THR A 67 31.61 5.51 -18.89
N LYS A 68 32.89 5.80 -18.69
CA LYS A 68 34.02 4.91 -19.02
C LYS A 68 33.94 3.58 -18.27
N SER A 69 33.88 3.64 -16.94
CA SER A 69 33.89 2.41 -16.12
C SER A 69 32.62 1.58 -16.26
N PHE A 70 31.50 2.19 -16.65
CA PHE A 70 30.26 1.46 -16.98
C PHE A 70 30.42 0.61 -18.25
N ILE A 71 31.11 1.15 -19.26
CA ILE A 71 31.50 0.42 -20.49
C ILE A 71 32.51 -0.67 -20.14
N ASP A 72 33.63 -0.32 -19.49
CA ASP A 72 34.72 -1.26 -19.20
C ASP A 72 34.26 -2.48 -18.39
N LYS A 73 33.26 -2.31 -17.53
CA LYS A 73 32.68 -3.39 -16.70
C LYS A 73 31.60 -4.21 -17.43
N GLY A 74 31.34 -3.95 -18.70
CA GLY A 74 30.35 -4.66 -19.51
C GLY A 74 28.90 -4.44 -19.07
N LEU A 75 28.61 -3.39 -18.29
CA LEU A 75 27.24 -3.10 -17.88
C LEU A 75 26.41 -2.51 -19.01
N TRP A 76 27.05 -1.77 -19.92
CA TRP A 76 26.39 -1.30 -21.13
C TRP A 76 25.86 -2.45 -21.99
N ASP A 77 26.65 -3.50 -22.20
CA ASP A 77 26.20 -4.65 -22.99
C ASP A 77 24.97 -5.33 -22.37
N LYS A 78 24.89 -5.37 -21.04
CA LYS A 78 23.70 -5.90 -20.35
C LYS A 78 22.46 -5.05 -20.63
N VAL A 79 22.57 -3.73 -20.56
CA VAL A 79 21.45 -2.82 -20.86
C VAL A 79 21.06 -2.97 -22.33
N ARG A 80 22.03 -2.84 -23.25
CA ARG A 80 21.81 -2.91 -24.70
C ARG A 80 21.15 -4.22 -25.15
N GLN A 81 21.43 -5.32 -24.47
CA GLN A 81 20.77 -6.61 -24.76
C GLN A 81 19.33 -6.69 -24.23
N ALA A 82 18.98 -5.91 -23.21
CA ALA A 82 17.65 -5.90 -22.61
C ALA A 82 16.66 -4.98 -23.35
N ILE A 83 17.14 -3.91 -24.00
CA ILE A 83 16.30 -2.93 -24.72
C ILE A 83 15.41 -3.62 -25.77
N GLN A 84 14.12 -3.35 -25.69
CA GLN A 84 13.14 -3.65 -26.74
C GLN A 84 12.72 -2.37 -27.49
N PRO A 85 12.24 -2.49 -28.74
CA PRO A 85 11.66 -1.35 -29.44
C PRO A 85 10.52 -0.70 -28.63
N GLY A 86 10.59 0.63 -28.46
CA GLY A 86 9.64 1.40 -27.66
C GLY A 86 10.06 1.62 -26.20
N ASP A 87 11.12 0.95 -25.72
CA ASP A 87 11.67 1.24 -24.39
C ASP A 87 12.39 2.59 -24.34
N TYR A 88 12.49 3.16 -23.13
CA TYR A 88 13.30 4.34 -22.86
C TYR A 88 14.59 3.97 -22.12
N VAL A 89 15.67 4.70 -22.38
CA VAL A 89 16.94 4.53 -21.66
C VAL A 89 17.39 5.87 -21.10
N PHE A 90 17.34 6.00 -19.78
CA PHE A 90 17.69 7.20 -19.03
C PHE A 90 19.16 7.14 -18.62
N ILE A 91 19.95 8.12 -19.06
CA ILE A 91 21.41 8.11 -18.94
C ILE A 91 21.86 9.31 -18.09
N GLN A 92 22.35 9.04 -16.86
CA GLN A 92 22.81 10.06 -15.91
C GLN A 92 24.23 9.77 -15.40
N PHE A 93 25.23 10.51 -15.88
CA PHE A 93 26.62 10.41 -15.44
C PHE A 93 27.27 11.80 -15.31
N GLY A 94 28.50 11.85 -14.77
CA GLY A 94 29.28 13.07 -14.60
C GLY A 94 29.96 13.20 -13.24
N HIS A 95 29.41 12.58 -12.18
CA HIS A 95 30.04 12.66 -10.84
C HIS A 95 31.41 12.01 -10.80
N ASN A 96 31.53 10.79 -11.35
CA ASN A 96 32.77 10.01 -11.30
C ASN A 96 33.67 10.25 -12.53
N ASP A 97 33.10 10.68 -13.65
CA ASP A 97 33.83 11.08 -14.85
C ASP A 97 34.80 12.23 -14.54
N SER A 98 34.44 13.12 -13.60
CA SER A 98 35.27 14.24 -13.13
C SER A 98 36.53 13.86 -12.33
N LYS A 99 36.74 12.57 -11.99
CA LYS A 99 37.84 12.13 -11.11
C LYS A 99 39.17 11.99 -11.85
N GLN A 100 39.78 13.11 -12.25
CA GLN A 100 41.06 13.16 -13.00
C GLN A 100 42.20 12.29 -12.45
N LYS A 101 42.25 12.07 -11.14
CA LYS A 101 43.28 11.25 -10.48
C LYS A 101 43.01 9.74 -10.55
N ASP A 102 41.85 9.31 -11.01
CA ASP A 102 41.46 7.90 -11.16
C ASP A 102 41.25 7.59 -12.66
N SER A 103 42.29 7.06 -13.30
CA SER A 103 42.29 6.72 -14.74
C SER A 103 41.26 5.65 -15.11
N THR A 104 40.76 4.87 -14.14
CA THR A 104 39.71 3.87 -14.38
C THR A 104 38.33 4.50 -14.54
N ARG A 105 38.15 5.73 -14.05
CA ARG A 105 36.86 6.44 -14.07
C ARG A 105 36.88 7.71 -14.91
N TYR A 106 38.02 8.40 -14.94
CA TYR A 106 38.15 9.69 -15.59
C TYR A 106 37.77 9.64 -17.08
N ALA A 107 36.93 10.58 -17.49
CA ALA A 107 36.60 10.84 -18.87
C ALA A 107 36.46 12.36 -19.04
N ALA A 108 37.34 12.99 -19.83
CA ALA A 108 37.32 14.44 -20.01
C ALA A 108 35.95 14.91 -20.53
N ALA A 109 35.39 15.96 -19.92
CA ALA A 109 34.04 16.47 -20.22
C ALA A 109 33.87 16.77 -21.72
N TRP A 110 34.77 17.57 -22.29
CA TRP A 110 34.83 17.86 -23.73
C TRP A 110 35.77 16.88 -24.43
N GLY A 111 35.27 15.67 -24.73
CA GLY A 111 36.05 14.59 -25.31
C GLY A 111 35.46 13.22 -24.94
N ALA A 112 36.25 12.39 -24.27
CA ALA A 112 35.89 11.00 -23.95
C ALA A 112 34.50 10.84 -23.28
N TYR A 113 34.09 11.77 -22.42
CA TYR A 113 32.75 11.75 -21.83
C TYR A 113 31.65 11.89 -22.90
N GLN A 114 31.78 12.86 -23.81
CA GLN A 114 30.84 13.05 -24.91
C GLN A 114 30.85 11.87 -25.88
N ASP A 115 32.03 11.32 -26.17
CA ASP A 115 32.15 10.15 -27.05
C ASP A 115 31.43 8.94 -26.47
N ASN A 116 31.55 8.72 -25.16
CA ASN A 116 30.80 7.67 -24.47
C ASN A 116 29.28 7.92 -24.49
N LEU A 117 28.84 9.17 -24.30
CA LEU A 117 27.41 9.52 -24.39
C LEU A 117 26.86 9.26 -25.80
N ARG A 118 27.58 9.67 -26.85
CA ARG A 118 27.20 9.38 -28.25
C ARG A 118 27.10 7.88 -28.48
N PHE A 119 28.08 7.10 -27.99
CA PHE A 119 28.09 5.65 -28.10
C PHE A 119 26.86 4.99 -27.45
N PHE A 120 26.45 5.44 -26.25
CA PHE A 120 25.22 4.96 -25.63
C PHE A 120 23.99 5.34 -26.46
N ILE A 121 23.85 6.61 -26.85
CA ILE A 121 22.70 7.11 -27.62
C ILE A 121 22.51 6.31 -28.92
N ASP A 122 23.60 6.11 -29.67
CA ASP A 122 23.56 5.42 -30.95
C ASP A 122 23.15 3.96 -30.75
N GLY A 123 23.72 3.27 -29.75
CA GLY A 123 23.36 1.88 -29.47
C GLY A 123 21.96 1.67 -28.87
N VAL A 124 21.38 2.68 -28.18
CA VAL A 124 19.95 2.66 -27.79
C VAL A 124 19.06 2.72 -29.03
N ARG A 125 19.36 3.64 -29.96
CA ARG A 125 18.61 3.82 -31.21
C ARG A 125 18.70 2.59 -32.11
N GLU A 126 19.86 1.93 -32.18
CA GLU A 126 20.05 0.67 -32.91
C GLU A 126 19.09 -0.44 -32.43
N LYS A 127 18.65 -0.39 -31.15
CA LYS A 127 17.71 -1.34 -30.57
C LYS A 127 16.25 -0.90 -30.67
N GLY A 128 15.98 0.24 -31.30
CA GLY A 128 14.64 0.82 -31.39
C GLY A 128 14.16 1.48 -30.09
N GLY A 129 15.05 1.70 -29.12
CA GLY A 129 14.74 2.43 -27.90
C GLY A 129 14.93 3.94 -28.05
N THR A 130 14.41 4.68 -27.07
CA THR A 130 14.50 6.15 -27.00
C THR A 130 15.49 6.55 -25.90
N PRO A 131 16.67 7.09 -26.24
CA PRO A 131 17.60 7.60 -25.23
C PRO A 131 17.08 8.91 -24.64
N VAL A 132 17.32 9.12 -23.34
CA VAL A 132 17.05 10.36 -22.60
C VAL A 132 18.26 10.68 -21.75
N LEU A 133 18.81 11.88 -21.87
CA LEU A 133 19.94 12.31 -21.06
C LEU A 133 19.46 13.07 -19.82
N LEU A 134 20.11 12.85 -18.68
CA LEU A 134 19.84 13.56 -17.44
C LEU A 134 21.15 14.13 -16.90
N THR A 135 21.22 15.44 -16.71
CA THR A 135 22.39 16.07 -16.08
C THR A 135 22.58 15.55 -14.64
N PRO A 136 23.82 15.53 -14.10
CA PRO A 136 24.07 15.03 -12.74
C PRO A 136 23.19 15.70 -11.68
N VAL A 137 22.72 14.93 -10.69
CA VAL A 137 22.12 15.51 -9.47
C VAL A 137 23.16 16.39 -8.76
N ALA A 138 22.78 17.62 -8.43
CA ALA A 138 23.67 18.60 -7.82
C ALA A 138 24.17 18.18 -6.43
N ARG A 139 25.33 18.72 -6.03
CA ARG A 139 25.85 18.56 -4.66
C ARG A 139 25.36 19.69 -3.76
N ARG A 140 24.98 19.37 -2.53
CA ARG A 140 24.56 20.35 -1.51
C ARG A 140 25.77 21.06 -0.88
N TRP A 141 26.38 22.02 -1.57
CA TRP A 141 27.57 22.72 -1.09
C TRP A 141 27.29 24.19 -0.79
N PHE A 142 27.08 24.51 0.49
CA PHE A 142 26.96 25.90 0.94
C PHE A 142 28.28 26.44 1.45
N ASN A 143 28.56 27.70 1.15
CA ASN A 143 29.62 28.48 1.75
C ASN A 143 29.05 29.83 2.20
N ASN A 144 29.16 30.14 3.50
CA ASN A 144 28.59 31.36 4.10
C ASN A 144 27.12 31.62 3.70
N GLY A 145 26.29 30.57 3.73
CA GLY A 145 24.86 30.65 3.41
C GLY A 145 24.53 30.71 1.91
N LYS A 146 25.52 30.76 1.02
CA LYS A 146 25.31 30.74 -0.44
C LYS A 146 25.58 29.36 -1.03
N LEU A 147 24.65 28.86 -1.84
CA LEU A 147 24.83 27.60 -2.56
C LEU A 147 25.86 27.76 -3.68
N PHE A 148 26.87 26.88 -3.70
CA PHE A 148 27.82 26.76 -4.80
C PHE A 148 27.16 26.00 -5.96
N ARG A 149 27.00 26.66 -7.10
CA ARG A 149 26.25 26.12 -8.24
C ARG A 149 27.10 25.30 -9.23
N GLU A 150 28.40 25.55 -9.32
CA GLU A 150 29.31 24.85 -10.24
C GLU A 150 29.77 23.47 -9.73
N THR A 151 28.84 22.65 -9.25
CA THR A 151 29.15 21.39 -8.52
C THR A 151 29.76 20.27 -9.39
N HIS A 152 29.62 20.40 -10.72
CA HIS A 152 30.10 19.44 -11.72
C HIS A 152 30.87 20.08 -12.87
N HIS A 153 31.31 21.33 -12.74
CA HIS A 153 32.05 22.06 -13.79
C HIS A 153 31.39 21.91 -15.18
N ASP A 154 32.17 21.51 -16.20
CA ASP A 154 31.74 21.44 -17.60
C ASP A 154 30.83 20.26 -17.95
N TYR A 155 30.65 19.27 -17.07
CA TYR A 155 29.96 18.03 -17.42
C TYR A 155 28.48 18.21 -17.82
N PRO A 156 27.66 19.04 -17.14
CA PRO A 156 26.30 19.33 -17.59
C PRO A 156 26.28 20.01 -18.97
N ALA A 157 27.18 20.97 -19.22
CA ALA A 157 27.27 21.66 -20.50
C ALA A 157 27.72 20.73 -21.64
N ALA A 158 28.68 19.86 -21.38
CA ALA A 158 29.16 18.87 -22.33
C ALA A 158 28.06 17.85 -22.70
N MET A 159 27.27 17.41 -21.72
CA MET A 159 26.10 16.55 -21.96
C MET A 159 25.03 17.28 -22.77
N ALA A 160 24.73 18.53 -22.44
CA ALA A 160 23.74 19.34 -23.18
C ALA A 160 24.14 19.55 -24.65
N ALA A 161 25.44 19.76 -24.90
CA ALA A 161 25.96 19.84 -26.27
C ALA A 161 25.71 18.53 -27.06
N VAL A 162 25.91 17.36 -26.44
CA VAL A 162 25.63 16.06 -27.07
C VAL A 162 24.12 15.86 -27.29
N ALA A 163 23.28 16.27 -26.33
CA ALA A 163 21.83 16.21 -26.47
C ALA A 163 21.36 17.03 -27.69
N GLY A 164 21.85 18.27 -27.83
CA GLY A 164 21.56 19.14 -28.96
C GLY A 164 22.10 18.58 -30.30
N GLU A 165 23.33 18.08 -30.30
CA GLU A 165 23.96 17.45 -31.48
C GLU A 165 23.16 16.23 -31.97
N LYS A 166 22.74 15.36 -31.04
CA LYS A 166 22.07 14.10 -31.37
C LYS A 166 20.56 14.22 -31.46
N GLY A 167 19.97 15.37 -31.12
CA GLY A 167 18.52 15.57 -31.04
C GLY A 167 17.87 14.63 -30.03
N VAL A 168 18.42 14.58 -28.81
CA VAL A 168 17.94 13.74 -27.70
C VAL A 168 17.38 14.61 -26.59
N THR A 169 16.29 14.20 -25.95
CA THR A 169 15.71 14.90 -24.79
C THR A 169 16.72 14.99 -23.66
N LEU A 170 16.86 16.18 -23.06
CA LEU A 170 17.72 16.45 -21.92
C LEU A 170 16.88 16.94 -20.73
N LEU A 171 16.81 16.12 -19.68
CA LEU A 171 16.25 16.55 -18.41
C LEU A 171 17.37 17.23 -17.60
N ASP A 172 17.30 18.56 -17.45
CA ASP A 172 18.29 19.31 -16.68
C ASP A 172 18.03 19.22 -15.16
N ILE A 173 18.48 18.10 -14.58
CA ILE A 173 18.35 17.79 -13.15
C ILE A 173 19.36 18.57 -12.31
N THR A 174 20.53 18.92 -12.83
CA THR A 174 21.51 19.78 -12.14
C THR A 174 20.86 21.10 -11.74
N THR A 175 20.26 21.82 -12.69
CA THR A 175 19.59 23.09 -12.40
C THR A 175 18.40 22.90 -11.48
N ALA A 176 17.53 21.92 -11.76
CA ALA A 176 16.34 21.67 -10.95
C ALA A 176 16.68 21.37 -9.48
N SER A 177 17.72 20.55 -9.25
CA SER A 177 18.15 20.21 -7.88
C SER A 177 18.86 21.37 -7.18
N LEU A 178 19.65 22.18 -7.89
CA LEU A 178 20.23 23.41 -7.31
C LEU A 178 19.15 24.40 -6.89
N ASP A 179 18.17 24.66 -7.75
CA ASP A 179 17.09 25.61 -7.46
C ASP A 179 16.25 25.16 -6.27
N TRP A 180 15.95 23.86 -6.18
CA TRP A 180 15.28 23.31 -5.02
C TRP A 180 16.12 23.47 -3.74
N ILE A 181 17.40 23.07 -3.75
CA ILE A 181 18.28 23.18 -2.58
C ILE A 181 18.42 24.64 -2.14
N GLU A 182 18.56 25.57 -3.08
CA GLU A 182 18.66 27.01 -2.81
C GLU A 182 17.35 27.54 -2.20
N SER A 183 16.19 27.11 -2.69
CA SER A 183 14.88 27.56 -2.20
C SER A 183 14.61 27.22 -0.74
N ILE A 184 15.13 26.08 -0.25
CA ILE A 184 14.95 25.65 1.14
C ILE A 184 16.14 26.02 2.03
N GLY A 185 17.28 26.37 1.44
CA GLY A 185 18.47 26.82 2.15
C GLY A 185 19.29 25.70 2.82
N ASP A 186 20.36 26.11 3.50
CA ASP A 186 21.38 25.19 4.05
C ASP A 186 20.81 24.23 5.09
N GLU A 187 20.15 24.75 6.13
CA GLU A 187 19.69 23.93 7.26
C GLU A 187 18.56 22.99 6.86
N ALA A 188 17.52 23.50 6.19
CA ALA A 188 16.35 22.70 5.84
C ALA A 188 16.64 21.65 4.75
N SER A 189 17.73 21.80 3.98
CA SER A 189 18.15 20.76 3.03
C SER A 189 18.88 19.59 3.68
N ARG A 190 19.49 19.73 4.86
CA ARG A 190 20.29 18.65 5.49
C ARG A 190 19.54 17.31 5.64
N PRO A 191 18.28 17.27 6.08
CA PRO A 191 17.55 16.00 6.29
C PRO A 191 17.31 15.17 5.03
N TYR A 192 17.51 15.74 3.83
CA TYR A 192 17.38 15.02 2.56
C TYR A 192 18.68 14.32 2.16
N PHE A 193 19.81 14.67 2.78
CA PHE A 193 21.14 14.14 2.48
C PHE A 193 21.62 13.21 3.59
N MET A 194 22.73 12.50 3.33
CA MET A 194 23.40 11.60 4.27
C MET A 194 24.16 12.40 5.35
N HIS A 195 23.42 13.22 6.10
CA HIS A 195 23.83 13.95 7.29
C HIS A 195 23.32 13.16 8.51
N LEU A 196 24.14 12.21 8.94
CA LEU A 196 23.80 11.24 9.97
C LEU A 196 24.47 11.61 11.29
N GLU A 197 23.67 11.64 12.35
CA GLU A 197 24.16 11.87 13.71
C GLU A 197 24.97 10.66 14.23
N PRO A 198 26.04 10.89 15.01
CA PRO A 198 26.77 9.83 15.68
C PRO A 198 25.88 8.96 16.57
N GLY A 199 26.15 7.66 16.61
CA GLY A 199 25.45 6.69 17.47
C GLY A 199 24.06 6.25 16.99
N LYS A 200 23.46 6.92 16.01
CA LYS A 200 22.11 6.59 15.51
C LYS A 200 22.09 5.47 14.46
N TRP A 201 23.15 5.36 13.66
CA TRP A 201 23.17 4.47 12.49
C TRP A 201 24.37 3.52 12.53
N ALA A 202 24.11 2.21 12.49
CA ALA A 202 25.18 1.20 12.52
C ALA A 202 26.09 1.25 11.29
N CYS A 203 25.62 1.77 10.16
CA CYS A 203 26.44 2.02 8.97
C CYS A 203 27.40 3.22 9.13
N ALA A 204 27.15 4.11 10.10
CA ALA A 204 27.96 5.29 10.37
C ALA A 204 27.98 5.61 11.89
N PRO A 205 28.69 4.81 12.72
CA PRO A 205 28.67 4.97 14.18
C PRO A 205 29.19 6.34 14.65
N GLU A 206 30.14 6.92 13.91
CA GLU A 206 30.72 8.25 14.19
C GLU A 206 29.93 9.39 13.53
N GLY A 207 28.78 9.09 12.92
CA GLY A 207 28.05 10.00 12.06
C GLY A 207 28.66 10.08 10.65
N LYS A 208 27.99 10.81 9.77
CA LYS A 208 28.42 11.02 8.38
C LYS A 208 27.91 12.37 7.91
N THR A 209 28.73 13.13 7.21
CA THR A 209 28.28 14.32 6.48
C THR A 209 28.62 14.15 5.02
N ASP A 210 27.61 13.84 4.22
CA ASP A 210 27.73 13.61 2.80
C ASP A 210 26.69 14.43 2.04
N ASN A 211 27.19 15.36 1.22
CA ASN A 211 26.40 16.33 0.45
C ASN A 211 26.07 15.86 -0.97
N THR A 212 26.34 14.60 -1.29
CA THR A 212 26.08 14.00 -2.61
C THR A 212 24.99 12.95 -2.54
N HIS A 213 25.04 12.08 -1.53
CA HIS A 213 24.09 10.98 -1.41
C HIS A 213 22.91 11.35 -0.52
N THR A 214 21.75 10.83 -0.88
CA THR A 214 20.46 11.14 -0.26
C THR A 214 19.99 10.02 0.67
N VAL A 215 19.16 10.37 1.64
CA VAL A 215 18.29 9.40 2.33
C VAL A 215 17.00 9.21 1.53
N ALA A 216 16.05 8.39 2.01
CA ALA A 216 14.79 8.11 1.31
C ALA A 216 14.03 9.39 0.89
N SER A 217 13.85 10.35 1.79
CA SER A 217 13.18 11.63 1.48
C SER A 217 13.90 12.43 0.38
N GLY A 218 15.23 12.45 0.38
CA GLY A 218 16.02 13.11 -0.67
C GLY A 218 15.93 12.39 -2.00
N ALA A 219 16.02 11.06 -2.00
CA ALA A 219 15.88 10.26 -3.22
C ALA A 219 14.49 10.44 -3.83
N ARG A 220 13.43 10.44 -3.00
CA ARG A 220 12.08 10.77 -3.42
C ARG A 220 12.02 12.17 -4.03
N LYS A 221 12.60 13.17 -3.37
CA LYS A 221 12.56 14.54 -3.87
C LYS A 221 13.27 14.72 -5.21
N ILE A 222 14.42 14.09 -5.41
CA ILE A 222 15.09 14.08 -6.72
C ILE A 222 14.23 13.39 -7.77
N THR A 223 13.54 12.30 -7.42
CA THR A 223 12.62 11.60 -8.32
C THR A 223 11.44 12.47 -8.72
N GLU A 224 10.87 13.26 -7.80
CA GLU A 224 9.84 14.25 -8.11
C GLU A 224 10.34 15.28 -9.13
N LEU A 225 11.56 15.81 -8.96
CA LEU A 225 12.16 16.75 -9.94
C LEU A 225 12.35 16.09 -11.32
N VAL A 226 12.69 14.80 -11.37
CA VAL A 226 12.75 14.04 -12.63
C VAL A 226 11.35 13.92 -13.24
N CYS A 227 10.33 13.60 -12.45
CA CYS A 227 8.93 13.49 -12.90
C CYS A 227 8.40 14.83 -13.41
N ASP A 228 8.75 15.95 -12.78
CA ASP A 228 8.38 17.29 -13.25
C ASP A 228 8.99 17.56 -14.65
N LYS A 229 10.26 17.20 -14.86
CA LYS A 229 10.89 17.32 -16.18
C LYS A 229 10.30 16.37 -17.22
N ILE A 230 9.92 15.16 -16.83
CA ILE A 230 9.20 14.21 -17.70
C ILE A 230 7.87 14.82 -18.14
N LYS A 231 7.09 15.36 -17.20
CA LYS A 231 5.79 15.98 -17.47
C LYS A 231 5.88 17.09 -18.51
N ASP A 232 6.96 17.87 -18.48
CA ASP A 232 7.19 18.97 -19.41
C ASP A 232 7.69 18.51 -20.80
N GLN A 233 8.39 17.37 -20.90
CA GLN A 233 9.19 17.04 -22.09
C GLN A 233 8.93 15.67 -22.72
N ILE A 234 8.24 14.76 -22.02
CA ILE A 234 7.98 13.38 -22.47
C ILE A 234 6.53 13.00 -22.15
N PRO A 235 5.55 13.51 -22.93
CA PRO A 235 4.12 13.27 -22.69
C PRO A 235 3.74 11.80 -22.57
N GLU A 236 4.40 10.92 -23.33
CA GLU A 236 4.14 9.48 -23.34
C GLU A 236 4.42 8.82 -21.98
N ILE A 237 5.45 9.27 -21.25
CA ILE A 237 5.70 8.79 -19.88
C ILE A 237 4.82 9.55 -18.89
N ALA A 238 4.55 10.84 -19.15
CA ALA A 238 3.74 11.68 -18.28
C ALA A 238 2.31 11.16 -18.08
N GLU A 239 1.72 10.53 -19.10
CA GLU A 239 0.40 9.89 -19.02
C GLU A 239 0.33 8.73 -18.01
N HIS A 240 1.48 8.14 -17.66
CA HIS A 240 1.60 7.05 -16.70
C HIS A 240 2.01 7.51 -15.30
N LEU A 241 2.17 8.82 -15.07
CA LEU A 241 2.58 9.32 -13.76
C LEU A 241 1.46 9.17 -12.73
N VAL A 242 1.79 8.56 -11.59
CA VAL A 242 0.90 8.42 -10.42
C VAL A 242 1.55 9.03 -9.18
N TYR A 243 0.73 9.51 -8.25
CA TYR A 243 1.21 10.18 -7.04
C TYR A 243 0.50 9.62 -5.81
N TYR A 244 1.29 9.37 -4.78
CA TYR A 244 0.87 8.97 -3.43
C TYR A 244 1.62 9.84 -2.43
N ASP A 245 0.99 10.21 -1.32
CA ASP A 245 1.64 11.03 -0.29
C ASP A 245 2.79 10.25 0.38
N ILE A 246 2.56 8.96 0.64
CA ILE A 246 3.52 8.06 1.27
C ILE A 246 3.53 6.72 0.54
N VAL A 247 4.72 6.16 0.32
CA VAL A 247 4.94 4.82 -0.21
C VAL A 247 5.72 3.97 0.79
N VAL A 248 5.27 2.76 1.03
CA VAL A 248 5.91 1.79 1.93
C VAL A 248 6.47 0.63 1.14
N SER A 249 7.76 0.32 1.32
CA SER A 249 8.38 -0.85 0.69
C SER A 249 9.44 -1.49 1.59
N PRO A 250 9.36 -2.80 1.88
CA PRO A 250 10.27 -3.47 2.81
C PRO A 250 11.67 -3.67 2.21
N ASP A 251 11.82 -3.48 0.91
CA ASP A 251 13.08 -3.53 0.15
C ASP A 251 13.72 -2.14 -0.04
N GLY A 252 13.25 -1.14 0.73
CA GLY A 252 13.81 0.21 0.73
C GLY A 252 13.47 1.07 -0.49
N HIS A 253 12.62 0.59 -1.42
CA HIS A 253 12.19 1.38 -2.58
C HIS A 253 11.07 2.38 -2.26
N GLY A 254 10.59 2.46 -1.01
CA GLY A 254 9.57 3.43 -0.58
C GLY A 254 10.15 4.51 0.34
N ASP A 255 9.27 5.40 0.80
CA ASP A 255 9.59 6.42 1.80
C ASP A 255 9.86 5.81 3.17
N TYR A 256 9.12 4.74 3.51
CA TYR A 256 9.25 3.96 4.74
C TYR A 256 9.37 2.47 4.45
N MET A 257 9.94 1.72 5.40
CA MET A 257 10.08 0.27 5.28
C MET A 257 8.96 -0.50 6.00
N THR A 258 8.33 0.13 6.99
CA THR A 258 7.20 -0.46 7.74
C THR A 258 5.94 0.38 7.58
N VAL A 259 4.77 -0.26 7.74
CA VAL A 259 3.49 0.45 7.68
C VAL A 259 3.29 1.32 8.92
N GLN A 260 3.81 0.91 10.08
CA GLN A 260 3.74 1.73 11.29
C GLN A 260 4.47 3.07 11.12
N GLU A 261 5.69 3.09 10.57
CA GLU A 261 6.42 4.34 10.33
C GLU A 261 5.66 5.31 9.41
N ALA A 262 4.99 4.77 8.38
CA ALA A 262 4.16 5.56 7.48
C ALA A 262 2.93 6.16 8.18
N VAL A 263 2.26 5.38 9.04
CA VAL A 263 1.13 5.87 9.84
C VAL A 263 1.59 6.93 10.85
N ASP A 264 2.74 6.72 11.50
CA ASP A 264 3.29 7.67 12.48
C ASP A 264 3.62 9.02 11.84
N ALA A 265 4.08 9.00 10.58
CA ALA A 265 4.41 10.18 9.80
C ALA A 265 3.19 10.98 9.30
N CYS A 266 2.00 10.38 9.27
CA CYS A 266 0.78 11.08 8.87
C CYS A 266 0.41 12.20 9.86
N PRO A 267 -0.22 13.30 9.44
CA PRO A 267 -0.67 14.35 10.35
C PRO A 267 -1.72 13.84 11.35
N ASP A 268 -1.66 14.33 12.58
CA ASP A 268 -2.70 14.08 13.57
C ASP A 268 -3.91 15.00 13.33
N TYR A 269 -5.10 14.46 13.60
CA TYR A 269 -6.40 15.15 13.56
C TYR A 269 -6.71 15.79 12.20
N SER A 270 -6.31 15.15 11.09
CA SER A 270 -6.73 15.61 9.77
C SER A 270 -8.25 15.53 9.64
N HIS A 271 -8.86 16.64 9.21
CA HIS A 271 -10.30 16.74 9.01
C HIS A 271 -10.68 16.80 7.53
N ASN A 272 -9.90 17.55 6.73
CA ASN A 272 -10.26 17.85 5.34
C ASN A 272 -9.36 17.13 4.33
N GLU A 273 -8.11 16.87 4.68
CA GLU A 273 -7.12 16.27 3.78
C GLU A 273 -7.01 14.77 4.01
N ILE A 274 -6.93 14.02 2.91
CA ILE A 274 -6.75 12.58 2.94
C ILE A 274 -5.28 12.31 2.69
N THR A 275 -4.63 11.57 3.59
CA THR A 275 -3.27 11.06 3.33
C THR A 275 -3.37 9.69 2.67
N THR A 276 -2.81 9.57 1.47
CA THR A 276 -2.72 8.34 0.69
C THR A 276 -1.42 7.59 1.02
N ILE A 277 -1.55 6.38 1.54
CA ILE A 277 -0.44 5.48 1.83
C ILE A 277 -0.51 4.30 0.85
N TYR A 278 0.48 4.20 -0.04
CA TYR A 278 0.61 3.08 -0.95
C TYR A 278 1.61 2.06 -0.42
N ILE A 279 1.20 0.81 -0.27
CA ILE A 279 2.01 -0.27 0.29
C ILE A 279 2.37 -1.24 -0.84
N ARG A 280 3.66 -1.30 -1.19
CA ARG A 280 4.14 -2.24 -2.21
C ARG A 280 3.89 -3.69 -1.83
N LYS A 281 4.00 -4.60 -2.79
CA LYS A 281 3.97 -6.03 -2.48
C LYS A 281 5.09 -6.40 -1.51
N GLY A 282 4.78 -7.28 -0.57
CA GLY A 282 5.67 -7.69 0.50
C GLY A 282 4.90 -8.25 1.69
N THR A 283 5.64 -8.95 2.56
CA THR A 283 5.13 -9.42 3.85
C THR A 283 5.71 -8.54 4.95
N TYR A 284 4.85 -7.78 5.60
CA TYR A 284 5.15 -6.85 6.68
C TYR A 284 4.82 -7.52 8.00
N ARG A 285 5.85 -8.00 8.70
CA ARG A 285 5.70 -8.62 10.02
C ARG A 285 5.79 -7.56 11.11
N GLU A 286 4.65 -7.03 11.52
CA GLU A 286 4.54 -5.96 12.51
C GLU A 286 3.19 -6.00 13.22
N THR A 287 3.11 -5.38 14.40
CA THR A 287 1.83 -5.02 15.01
C THR A 287 1.51 -3.59 14.62
N LEU A 288 0.50 -3.40 13.76
CA LEU A 288 0.11 -2.09 13.27
C LEU A 288 -0.93 -1.47 14.21
N THR A 289 -0.69 -0.25 14.67
CA THR A 289 -1.66 0.55 15.42
C THR A 289 -1.92 1.86 14.71
N ILE A 290 -3.18 2.10 14.37
CA ILE A 290 -3.66 3.38 13.85
C ILE A 290 -4.41 4.09 14.98
N PRO A 291 -3.77 5.03 15.70
CA PRO A 291 -4.35 5.65 16.88
C PRO A 291 -5.50 6.60 16.50
N PRO A 292 -6.38 6.97 17.45
CA PRO A 292 -7.56 7.81 17.18
C PRO A 292 -7.26 9.17 16.51
N SER A 293 -6.02 9.67 16.66
CA SER A 293 -5.58 10.92 16.05
C SER A 293 -5.36 10.80 14.53
N LYS A 294 -5.04 9.62 13.99
CA LYS A 294 -4.70 9.43 12.57
C LYS A 294 -5.93 9.21 11.70
N GLN A 295 -6.76 10.24 11.57
CA GLN A 295 -8.00 10.20 10.78
C GLN A 295 -7.74 10.53 9.30
N ARG A 296 -8.70 10.22 8.42
CA ARG A 296 -8.68 10.56 6.98
C ARG A 296 -7.50 9.92 6.25
N LEU A 297 -7.33 8.61 6.42
CA LEU A 297 -6.29 7.84 5.72
C LEU A 297 -6.88 6.97 4.62
N HIS A 298 -6.22 6.93 3.46
CA HIS A 298 -6.46 5.95 2.41
C HIS A 298 -5.23 5.05 2.28
N ILE A 299 -5.35 3.82 2.78
CA ILE A 299 -4.27 2.85 2.84
C ILE A 299 -4.50 1.79 1.77
N LYS A 300 -3.67 1.78 0.74
CA LYS A 300 -3.84 0.95 -0.44
C LYS A 300 -2.64 0.04 -0.65
N GLY A 301 -2.88 -1.27 -0.72
CA GLY A 301 -1.87 -2.22 -1.17
C GLY A 301 -1.74 -2.27 -2.69
N GLU A 302 -0.55 -2.64 -3.16
CA GLU A 302 -0.27 -2.90 -4.58
C GLU A 302 -1.14 -4.04 -5.11
N LYS A 303 -1.28 -5.12 -4.32
CA LYS A 303 -2.11 -6.26 -4.68
C LYS A 303 -2.51 -7.08 -3.46
N ALA A 304 -3.81 -7.31 -3.31
CA ALA A 304 -4.38 -7.93 -2.10
C ALA A 304 -3.72 -9.23 -1.66
N ARG A 305 -3.28 -10.08 -2.60
CA ARG A 305 -2.65 -11.38 -2.27
C ARG A 305 -1.16 -11.32 -1.99
N GLU A 306 -0.50 -10.21 -2.29
CA GLU A 306 0.96 -10.07 -2.24
C GLU A 306 1.40 -8.94 -1.29
N THR A 307 0.49 -8.05 -0.89
CA THR A 307 0.69 -7.06 0.17
C THR A 307 0.04 -7.55 1.46
N ILE A 308 0.85 -8.06 2.40
CA ILE A 308 0.38 -8.78 3.60
C ILE A 308 0.95 -8.14 4.86
N ILE A 309 0.08 -7.67 5.76
CA ILE A 309 0.44 -7.29 7.13
C ILE A 309 0.14 -8.49 8.03
N THR A 310 1.16 -9.03 8.70
CA THR A 310 1.06 -10.29 9.45
C THR A 310 1.67 -10.20 10.85
N GLY A 311 1.05 -10.93 11.77
CA GLY A 311 1.48 -11.13 13.15
C GLY A 311 1.08 -12.53 13.60
N ASP A 312 1.46 -12.92 14.82
CA ASP A 312 1.22 -14.26 15.35
C ASP A 312 0.89 -14.25 16.85
N HIS A 313 0.45 -13.10 17.36
CA HIS A 313 0.00 -12.98 18.74
C HIS A 313 -1.29 -13.76 18.98
N TYR A 314 -1.41 -14.41 20.15
CA TYR A 314 -2.60 -15.18 20.52
C TYR A 314 -2.97 -14.99 21.99
N ALA A 315 -4.25 -15.19 22.32
CA ALA A 315 -4.83 -14.76 23.58
C ALA A 315 -4.21 -15.40 24.82
N ARG A 316 -3.74 -16.65 24.72
CA ARG A 316 -3.12 -17.39 25.84
C ARG A 316 -1.62 -17.10 26.03
N GLN A 317 -0.98 -16.38 25.11
CA GLN A 317 0.40 -15.96 25.30
C GLN A 317 0.47 -14.90 26.41
N ASN A 318 1.57 -14.85 27.15
CA ASN A 318 1.80 -13.78 28.11
C ASN A 318 2.35 -12.52 27.42
N TRP A 319 2.07 -11.35 27.99
CA TRP A 319 2.80 -10.15 27.59
C TRP A 319 4.31 -10.33 27.86
N PRO A 320 5.20 -9.78 27.01
CA PRO A 320 6.63 -9.79 27.28
C PRO A 320 6.93 -9.24 28.68
N GLY A 321 7.55 -10.06 29.52
CA GLY A 321 7.90 -9.70 30.90
C GLY A 321 6.75 -9.66 31.90
N ARG A 322 5.56 -10.21 31.57
CA ARG A 322 4.42 -10.32 32.51
C ARG A 322 4.00 -11.78 32.69
N ASP A 323 3.28 -12.06 33.77
CA ASP A 323 2.76 -13.37 34.17
C ASP A 323 1.26 -13.56 33.84
N PHE A 324 0.68 -12.64 33.07
CA PHE A 324 -0.70 -12.73 32.63
C PHE A 324 -0.83 -12.66 31.10
N ALA A 325 -1.85 -13.37 30.62
CA ALA A 325 -2.16 -13.55 29.23
C ALA A 325 -2.60 -12.24 28.55
N VAL A 326 -2.25 -12.05 27.26
CA VAL A 326 -2.64 -10.85 26.49
C VAL A 326 -4.15 -10.78 26.24
N GLY A 327 -4.82 -11.94 26.24
CA GLY A 327 -6.26 -12.06 25.97
C GLY A 327 -6.61 -11.78 24.50
N THR A 328 -7.89 -11.95 24.15
CA THR A 328 -8.37 -11.77 22.77
C THR A 328 -8.01 -10.39 22.21
N SER A 329 -8.32 -9.32 22.94
CA SER A 329 -8.07 -7.96 22.45
C SER A 329 -6.57 -7.69 22.28
N GLY A 330 -5.71 -8.23 23.15
CA GLY A 330 -4.25 -8.05 23.05
C GLY A 330 -3.58 -8.90 21.97
N SER A 331 -4.33 -9.78 21.28
CA SER A 331 -3.81 -10.67 20.25
C SER A 331 -3.82 -10.10 18.83
N ALA A 332 -4.36 -8.88 18.63
CA ALA A 332 -4.57 -8.38 17.28
C ALA A 332 -3.26 -8.07 16.54
N THR A 333 -3.17 -8.46 15.27
CA THR A 333 -2.10 -8.00 14.36
C THR A 333 -2.26 -6.51 14.06
N VAL A 334 -3.50 -6.07 13.79
CA VAL A 334 -3.80 -4.68 13.43
C VAL A 334 -4.88 -4.10 14.34
N TYR A 335 -4.57 -2.95 14.94
CA TYR A 335 -5.47 -2.14 15.76
C TYR A 335 -5.86 -0.87 15.02
N ILE A 336 -7.16 -0.70 14.76
CA ILE A 336 -7.71 0.47 14.04
C ILE A 336 -8.61 1.24 15.00
N HIS A 337 -8.04 2.26 15.63
CA HIS A 337 -8.77 3.16 16.54
C HIS A 337 -9.21 4.46 15.86
N ALA A 338 -8.53 4.85 14.77
CA ALA A 338 -8.89 6.00 13.94
C ALA A 338 -10.25 5.82 13.25
N SER A 339 -10.93 6.94 13.00
CA SER A 339 -12.16 6.99 12.19
C SER A 339 -11.86 7.56 10.80
N TYR A 340 -12.76 7.30 9.83
CA TYR A 340 -12.57 7.72 8.43
C TYR A 340 -11.29 7.16 7.82
N VAL A 341 -11.15 5.84 7.84
CA VAL A 341 -10.02 5.13 7.22
C VAL A 341 -10.54 4.17 6.18
N THR A 342 -9.96 4.28 4.98
CA THR A 342 -10.24 3.37 3.87
C THR A 342 -9.03 2.47 3.64
N PHE A 343 -9.28 1.17 3.52
CA PHE A 343 -8.30 0.16 3.14
C PHE A 343 -8.67 -0.46 1.80
N GLU A 344 -7.70 -0.58 0.89
CA GLU A 344 -7.89 -1.24 -0.40
C GLU A 344 -6.76 -2.20 -0.75
N ASP A 345 -7.12 -3.34 -1.34
CA ASP A 345 -6.16 -4.22 -2.03
C ASP A 345 -4.97 -4.72 -1.16
N LEU A 346 -5.22 -5.05 0.12
CA LEU A 346 -4.23 -5.68 1.02
C LEU A 346 -4.80 -6.83 1.86
N THR A 347 -3.91 -7.62 2.46
CA THR A 347 -4.23 -8.69 3.41
C THR A 347 -3.83 -8.30 4.83
N PHE A 348 -4.72 -8.57 5.78
CA PHE A 348 -4.44 -8.64 7.21
C PHE A 348 -4.43 -10.08 7.66
N GLU A 349 -3.39 -10.50 8.36
CA GLU A 349 -3.21 -11.88 8.80
C GLU A 349 -2.85 -11.97 10.28
N ASN A 350 -3.47 -12.93 10.97
CA ASN A 350 -2.89 -13.51 12.16
C ASN A 350 -2.53 -14.97 11.88
N SER A 351 -1.24 -15.25 11.94
CA SER A 351 -0.60 -16.52 11.57
C SER A 351 -0.35 -17.44 12.77
N ALA A 352 -0.86 -17.12 13.96
CA ALA A 352 -0.64 -17.90 15.19
C ALA A 352 -1.07 -19.37 15.10
N GLY A 353 -2.06 -19.69 14.25
CA GLY A 353 -2.59 -21.04 14.07
C GLY A 353 -3.95 -21.26 14.75
N ASP A 354 -4.38 -22.52 14.84
CA ASP A 354 -5.58 -22.98 15.56
C ASP A 354 -5.16 -23.99 16.62
N GLY A 355 -5.84 -24.02 17.76
CA GLY A 355 -5.52 -24.98 18.81
C GLY A 355 -5.97 -24.51 20.18
N LYS A 356 -6.15 -25.46 21.10
CA LYS A 356 -6.56 -25.14 22.48
C LYS A 356 -5.55 -24.20 23.16
N ASP A 357 -4.26 -24.41 22.93
CA ASP A 357 -3.19 -23.63 23.60
C ASP A 357 -2.98 -22.24 23.01
N ILE A 358 -3.48 -21.99 21.79
CA ILE A 358 -3.50 -20.68 21.14
C ILE A 358 -4.78 -19.93 21.55
N ALA A 359 -5.92 -20.62 21.45
CA ALA A 359 -7.25 -20.05 21.55
C ALA A 359 -7.49 -18.93 20.51
N GLN A 360 -7.88 -17.73 20.94
CA GLN A 360 -8.20 -16.62 20.05
C GLN A 360 -6.95 -15.96 19.46
N ALA A 361 -6.99 -15.58 18.19
CA ALA A 361 -5.90 -14.88 17.52
C ALA A 361 -6.46 -13.91 16.48
N VAL A 362 -6.52 -12.62 16.85
CA VAL A 362 -7.20 -11.58 16.07
C VAL A 362 -6.29 -11.10 14.94
N ALA A 363 -6.80 -11.03 13.71
CA ALA A 363 -6.10 -10.37 12.61
C ALA A 363 -6.34 -8.86 12.63
N VAL A 364 -7.60 -8.45 12.81
CA VAL A 364 -7.98 -7.03 12.84
C VAL A 364 -8.92 -6.73 13.99
N PHE A 365 -8.56 -5.73 14.79
CA PHE A 365 -9.37 -5.13 15.84
C PHE A 365 -9.81 -3.73 15.41
N THR A 366 -11.12 -3.47 15.37
CA THR A 366 -11.65 -2.15 14.99
C THR A 366 -12.41 -1.48 16.13
N ASP A 367 -12.03 -0.25 16.45
CA ASP A 367 -12.72 0.66 17.37
C ASP A 367 -13.00 2.05 16.75
N GLY A 368 -12.55 2.28 15.51
CA GLY A 368 -12.89 3.43 14.68
C GLY A 368 -14.33 3.44 14.17
N ASP A 369 -14.84 4.61 13.80
CA ASP A 369 -16.10 4.78 13.05
C ASP A 369 -15.82 5.09 11.58
N PHE A 370 -16.77 4.79 10.70
CA PHE A 370 -16.64 5.00 9.25
C PHE A 370 -15.40 4.32 8.63
N LEU A 371 -15.20 3.06 8.97
CA LEU A 371 -14.12 2.24 8.40
C LEU A 371 -14.59 1.55 7.12
N PHE A 372 -13.83 1.68 6.05
CA PHE A 372 -14.13 1.05 4.77
C PHE A 372 -13.01 0.13 4.34
N PHE A 373 -13.35 -1.13 4.06
CA PHE A 373 -12.44 -2.13 3.53
C PHE A 373 -12.96 -2.57 2.17
N ASN A 374 -12.16 -2.46 1.12
CA ASN A 374 -12.54 -2.86 -0.22
C ASN A 374 -11.48 -3.75 -0.88
N ARG A 375 -11.90 -4.94 -1.33
CA ARG A 375 -10.98 -5.96 -1.89
C ARG A 375 -9.87 -6.38 -0.92
N CYS A 376 -10.11 -6.25 0.39
CA CYS A 376 -9.18 -6.69 1.43
C CYS A 376 -9.35 -8.17 1.75
N ARG A 377 -8.33 -8.77 2.37
CA ARG A 377 -8.38 -10.14 2.89
C ARG A 377 -8.10 -10.16 4.39
N PHE A 378 -8.84 -10.98 5.12
CA PHE A 378 -8.71 -11.18 6.57
C PHE A 378 -8.47 -12.67 6.80
N LEU A 379 -7.25 -13.00 7.22
CA LEU A 379 -6.80 -14.37 7.38
C LEU A 379 -6.50 -14.64 8.86
N GLY A 380 -7.13 -15.67 9.42
CA GLY A 380 -6.92 -16.06 10.81
C GLY A 380 -7.64 -17.36 11.11
N ASN A 381 -7.75 -17.74 12.38
CA ASN A 381 -8.52 -18.90 12.80
C ASN A 381 -9.66 -18.47 13.72
N GLN A 382 -9.56 -18.77 15.01
CA GLN A 382 -10.55 -18.33 15.98
C GLN A 382 -10.42 -16.82 16.19
N ASP A 383 -11.56 -16.11 16.15
CA ASP A 383 -11.64 -14.65 16.40
C ASP A 383 -10.89 -13.78 15.38
N THR A 384 -10.91 -14.13 14.09
CA THR A 384 -10.13 -13.43 13.02
C THR A 384 -10.42 -11.92 12.92
N LEU A 385 -11.69 -11.51 12.89
CA LEU A 385 -12.10 -10.12 12.72
C LEU A 385 -12.92 -9.67 13.93
N TYR A 386 -12.29 -8.84 14.78
CA TYR A 386 -12.91 -8.28 15.97
C TYR A 386 -13.45 -6.87 15.70
N THR A 387 -14.72 -6.76 15.37
CA THR A 387 -15.39 -5.47 15.20
C THR A 387 -15.90 -4.95 16.55
N TYR A 388 -14.95 -4.60 17.44
CA TYR A 388 -15.17 -4.37 18.88
C TYR A 388 -16.44 -3.57 19.15
N GLY A 389 -16.51 -2.31 18.70
CA GLY A 389 -17.56 -1.36 19.06
C GLY A 389 -17.56 -1.16 20.59
N SER A 390 -17.23 0.03 21.10
CA SER A 390 -17.01 0.15 22.55
C SER A 390 -18.26 -0.24 23.36
N TYR A 391 -18.09 -1.13 24.33
CA TYR A 391 -19.17 -1.63 25.19
C TYR A 391 -19.38 -0.69 26.38
N GLY A 392 -20.47 0.07 26.40
CA GLY A 392 -20.94 0.79 27.59
C GLY A 392 -20.28 2.15 27.88
N LYS A 393 -21.15 3.16 28.08
CA LYS A 393 -20.94 4.51 28.66
C LYS A 393 -19.85 5.45 28.11
N SER A 394 -18.83 4.99 27.39
CA SER A 394 -17.74 5.86 26.89
C SER A 394 -17.43 5.76 25.39
N GLY A 395 -18.10 4.91 24.62
CA GLY A 395 -17.93 4.89 23.16
C GLY A 395 -19.25 4.92 22.39
N GLY A 396 -19.21 5.66 21.28
CA GLY A 396 -20.32 5.82 20.35
C GLY A 396 -20.42 4.68 19.35
N ILE A 397 -21.43 4.78 18.48
CA ILE A 397 -21.69 3.84 17.39
C ILE A 397 -20.46 3.76 16.48
N LYS A 398 -20.02 2.53 16.16
CA LYS A 398 -18.89 2.26 15.27
C LYS A 398 -19.39 1.51 14.03
N ARG A 399 -19.02 1.98 12.85
CA ARG A 399 -19.49 1.46 11.56
C ARG A 399 -18.34 0.99 10.70
N ASN A 400 -18.53 -0.20 10.13
CA ASN A 400 -17.57 -0.87 9.27
C ASN A 400 -18.27 -1.32 7.98
N TYR A 401 -17.73 -0.95 6.83
CA TYR A 401 -18.18 -1.44 5.53
C TYR A 401 -17.09 -2.32 4.91
N PHE A 402 -17.45 -3.53 4.52
CA PHE A 402 -16.58 -4.48 3.83
C PHE A 402 -17.18 -4.78 2.46
N LEU A 403 -16.50 -4.40 1.39
CA LEU A 403 -16.94 -4.61 0.01
C LEU A 403 -15.94 -5.50 -0.73
N HIS A 404 -16.42 -6.57 -1.38
CA HIS A 404 -15.54 -7.48 -2.14
C HIS A 404 -14.39 -8.10 -1.33
N CYS A 405 -14.56 -8.21 -0.01
CA CYS A 405 -13.53 -8.76 0.86
C CYS A 405 -13.55 -10.29 0.91
N TYR A 406 -12.41 -10.89 1.24
CA TYR A 406 -12.28 -12.30 1.58
C TYR A 406 -12.00 -12.44 3.08
N ILE A 407 -12.81 -13.20 3.80
CA ILE A 407 -12.65 -13.42 5.24
C ILE A 407 -12.65 -14.92 5.52
N GLU A 408 -11.64 -15.43 6.19
CA GLU A 408 -11.57 -16.83 6.60
C GLU A 408 -11.30 -17.01 8.08
N GLY A 409 -11.77 -18.12 8.64
CA GLY A 409 -11.52 -18.46 10.03
C GLY A 409 -12.18 -19.76 10.47
N THR A 410 -12.09 -20.06 11.77
CA THR A 410 -12.63 -21.29 12.36
C THR A 410 -13.86 -21.00 13.21
N THR A 411 -13.65 -20.56 14.45
CA THR A 411 -14.69 -20.31 15.46
C THR A 411 -14.87 -18.81 15.65
N ASP A 412 -16.11 -18.33 15.62
CA ASP A 412 -16.48 -16.95 15.94
C ASP A 412 -15.65 -15.91 15.16
N PHE A 413 -15.27 -16.25 13.93
CA PHE A 413 -14.20 -15.52 13.25
C PHE A 413 -14.62 -14.12 12.76
N ILE A 414 -15.90 -13.78 12.87
CA ILE A 414 -16.43 -12.40 12.78
C ILE A 414 -17.24 -12.12 14.04
N PHE A 415 -16.74 -11.26 14.93
CA PHE A 415 -17.35 -11.05 16.25
C PHE A 415 -17.15 -9.63 16.79
N GLY A 416 -17.97 -9.25 17.77
CA GLY A 416 -18.00 -7.89 18.32
C GLY A 416 -19.37 -7.23 18.24
N SER A 417 -19.42 -5.95 18.61
CA SER A 417 -20.68 -5.23 18.88
C SER A 417 -21.00 -4.13 17.87
N SER A 418 -20.06 -3.80 16.96
CA SER A 418 -20.24 -2.72 15.98
C SER A 418 -21.33 -2.98 14.95
N ILE A 419 -21.71 -1.94 14.21
CA ILE A 419 -22.44 -2.09 12.96
C ILE A 419 -21.43 -2.50 11.88
N ALA A 420 -21.62 -3.66 11.26
CA ALA A 420 -20.77 -4.13 10.19
C ALA A 420 -21.61 -4.61 8.99
N TYR A 421 -21.31 -4.06 7.82
CA TYR A 421 -21.99 -4.39 6.56
C TYR A 421 -20.99 -5.07 5.62
N PHE A 422 -21.26 -6.32 5.28
CA PHE A 422 -20.46 -7.12 4.37
C PHE A 422 -21.22 -7.27 3.07
N GLU A 423 -20.69 -6.71 1.98
CA GLU A 423 -21.32 -6.74 0.67
C GLU A 423 -20.42 -7.43 -0.37
N LYS A 424 -20.99 -8.41 -1.08
CA LYS A 424 -20.27 -9.16 -2.13
C LYS A 424 -18.96 -9.77 -1.63
N CYS A 425 -18.91 -10.12 -0.35
CA CYS A 425 -17.76 -10.74 0.28
C CYS A 425 -17.77 -12.27 0.09
N ARG A 426 -16.59 -12.88 0.13
CA ARG A 426 -16.43 -14.32 0.29
C ARG A 426 -16.09 -14.64 1.74
N ILE A 427 -16.93 -15.45 2.37
CA ILE A 427 -16.78 -15.89 3.74
C ILE A 427 -16.36 -17.38 3.69
N HIS A 428 -15.22 -17.73 4.29
CA HIS A 428 -14.60 -19.04 4.14
C HIS A 428 -14.36 -19.74 5.48
N SER A 429 -15.16 -20.78 5.77
CA SER A 429 -15.05 -21.55 7.01
C SER A 429 -14.00 -22.65 6.91
N LYS A 430 -13.07 -22.69 7.86
CA LYS A 430 -12.00 -23.69 7.93
C LYS A 430 -12.28 -24.85 8.88
N LYS A 431 -13.36 -24.77 9.67
CA LYS A 431 -13.73 -25.75 10.69
C LYS A 431 -15.24 -25.80 10.87
N ASN A 432 -15.75 -26.97 11.27
CA ASN A 432 -17.13 -27.13 11.74
C ASN A 432 -17.32 -26.34 13.04
N SER A 433 -17.84 -25.11 12.93
CA SER A 433 -17.98 -24.14 14.02
C SER A 433 -18.95 -23.00 13.61
N TYR A 434 -18.72 -21.78 14.08
CA TYR A 434 -19.61 -20.62 13.89
C TYR A 434 -18.94 -19.53 13.06
N ILE A 435 -19.67 -18.96 12.11
CA ILE A 435 -19.19 -17.79 11.34
C ILE A 435 -19.21 -16.53 12.20
N THR A 436 -20.37 -16.19 12.79
CA THR A 436 -20.50 -14.96 13.58
C THR A 436 -20.71 -15.20 15.07
N ALA A 437 -20.20 -14.27 15.88
CA ALA A 437 -20.52 -14.15 17.30
C ALA A 437 -20.80 -12.68 17.67
N ALA A 438 -21.95 -12.18 17.24
CA ALA A 438 -22.32 -10.78 17.46
C ALA A 438 -22.63 -10.51 18.95
N SER A 439 -22.28 -9.31 19.42
CA SER A 439 -22.61 -8.77 20.74
C SER A 439 -23.23 -7.39 20.66
N THR A 440 -24.06 -7.17 19.64
CA THR A 440 -24.80 -5.92 19.41
C THR A 440 -25.43 -5.39 20.71
N PRO A 441 -25.22 -4.10 21.07
CA PRO A 441 -25.75 -3.54 22.30
C PRO A 441 -27.28 -3.40 22.29
N GLU A 442 -27.87 -3.33 23.48
CA GLU A 442 -29.30 -2.99 23.63
C GLU A 442 -29.61 -1.63 22.97
N GLY A 443 -30.75 -1.55 22.27
CA GLY A 443 -31.19 -0.33 21.60
C GLY A 443 -30.55 -0.04 20.23
N GLN A 444 -29.45 -0.71 19.88
CA GLN A 444 -28.82 -0.57 18.57
C GLN A 444 -29.71 -1.20 17.48
N LYS A 445 -30.12 -0.43 16.45
CA LYS A 445 -31.06 -0.92 15.40
C LYS A 445 -30.46 -2.08 14.60
N TYR A 446 -29.22 -1.93 14.16
CA TYR A 446 -28.49 -2.88 13.30
C TYR A 446 -27.26 -3.45 14.01
N GLY A 447 -26.92 -4.70 13.68
CA GLY A 447 -25.64 -5.31 14.05
C GLY A 447 -24.90 -5.68 12.78
N TYR A 448 -24.77 -6.99 12.52
CA TYR A 448 -24.16 -7.49 11.31
C TYR A 448 -25.17 -7.69 10.18
N VAL A 449 -24.76 -7.28 8.98
CA VAL A 449 -25.52 -7.46 7.74
C VAL A 449 -24.59 -8.03 6.68
N PHE A 450 -24.95 -9.17 6.14
CA PHE A 450 -24.28 -9.80 5.00
C PHE A 450 -25.22 -9.72 3.81
N LYS A 451 -24.79 -9.08 2.73
CA LYS A 451 -25.57 -8.89 1.50
C LYS A 451 -24.80 -9.38 0.29
N ASP A 452 -25.43 -10.21 -0.54
CA ASP A 452 -24.84 -10.76 -1.76
C ASP A 452 -23.51 -11.51 -1.53
N CYS A 453 -23.30 -12.03 -0.30
CA CYS A 453 -22.07 -12.74 0.05
C CYS A 453 -22.11 -14.21 -0.42
N VAL A 454 -20.93 -14.78 -0.62
CA VAL A 454 -20.76 -16.21 -0.93
C VAL A 454 -20.09 -16.91 0.24
N LEU A 455 -20.81 -17.85 0.86
CA LEU A 455 -20.31 -18.65 1.97
C LEU A 455 -19.73 -19.96 1.41
N THR A 456 -18.47 -20.22 1.75
CA THR A 456 -17.68 -21.37 1.28
C THR A 456 -16.97 -22.02 2.47
N ALA A 457 -16.50 -23.25 2.31
CA ALA A 457 -15.72 -23.91 3.35
C ALA A 457 -14.55 -24.71 2.77
N ALA A 458 -13.57 -24.99 3.63
CA ALA A 458 -12.46 -25.87 3.34
C ALA A 458 -12.94 -27.31 3.09
N PRO A 459 -12.14 -28.17 2.42
CA PRO A 459 -12.49 -29.57 2.21
C PRO A 459 -12.82 -30.29 3.52
N GLY A 460 -13.90 -31.10 3.53
CA GLY A 460 -14.32 -31.89 4.68
C GLY A 460 -15.11 -31.13 5.75
N ILE A 461 -15.36 -29.84 5.57
CA ILE A 461 -16.18 -29.02 6.47
C ILE A 461 -17.62 -29.02 5.98
N ASP A 462 -18.54 -29.47 6.82
CA ASP A 462 -19.94 -29.73 6.48
C ASP A 462 -20.96 -29.35 7.58
N LYS A 463 -20.49 -28.89 8.74
CA LYS A 463 -21.31 -28.59 9.93
C LYS A 463 -20.95 -27.23 10.53
N VAL A 464 -21.27 -26.18 9.80
CA VAL A 464 -21.03 -24.78 10.17
C VAL A 464 -22.34 -24.06 10.43
N TYR A 465 -22.39 -23.26 11.48
CA TYR A 465 -23.51 -22.39 11.78
C TYR A 465 -23.21 -20.96 11.31
N LEU A 466 -24.23 -20.27 10.81
CA LEU A 466 -24.19 -18.86 10.41
C LEU A 466 -23.77 -17.96 11.58
N GLY A 467 -24.11 -18.33 12.82
CA GLY A 467 -23.64 -17.63 14.00
C GLY A 467 -24.30 -18.06 15.30
N ARG A 468 -23.90 -17.39 16.38
CA ARG A 468 -24.43 -17.56 17.73
C ARG A 468 -24.37 -16.25 18.55
N PRO A 469 -25.31 -16.02 19.48
CA PRO A 469 -25.37 -14.79 20.27
C PRO A 469 -24.30 -14.72 21.37
N TRP A 470 -23.24 -13.94 21.15
CA TRP A 470 -22.29 -13.62 22.21
C TRP A 470 -22.87 -12.59 23.21
N GLY A 471 -23.66 -11.63 22.72
CA GLY A 471 -24.43 -10.69 23.54
C GLY A 471 -25.94 -10.98 23.53
N ALA A 472 -26.65 -10.56 24.58
CA ALA A 472 -28.09 -10.82 24.73
C ALA A 472 -28.96 -10.20 23.62
N TYR A 473 -28.50 -9.10 23.00
CA TYR A 473 -29.21 -8.39 21.93
C TYR A 473 -28.54 -8.55 20.57
N ALA A 474 -27.70 -9.59 20.41
CA ALA A 474 -26.95 -9.86 19.19
C ALA A 474 -27.82 -9.82 17.94
N LYS A 475 -27.38 -9.13 16.89
CA LYS A 475 -28.11 -9.06 15.61
C LYS A 475 -27.22 -9.46 14.45
N THR A 476 -27.67 -10.43 13.66
CA THR A 476 -27.03 -10.84 12.41
C THR A 476 -28.07 -11.13 11.35
N VAL A 477 -27.91 -10.55 10.15
CA VAL A 477 -28.82 -10.72 9.02
C VAL A 477 -28.08 -11.13 7.76
N PHE A 478 -28.56 -12.16 7.06
CA PHE A 478 -28.07 -12.57 5.74
C PHE A 478 -29.12 -12.30 4.66
N ILE A 479 -28.76 -11.56 3.61
CA ILE A 479 -29.64 -11.11 2.52
C ILE A 479 -29.01 -11.55 1.20
N HIS A 480 -29.75 -12.29 0.37
CA HIS A 480 -29.29 -12.72 -0.96
C HIS A 480 -27.94 -13.45 -0.96
N CYS A 481 -27.62 -14.15 0.12
CA CYS A 481 -26.34 -14.83 0.25
C CYS A 481 -26.39 -16.24 -0.37
N LYS A 482 -25.31 -16.64 -1.05
CA LYS A 482 -25.12 -18.02 -1.52
C LYS A 482 -24.55 -18.87 -0.39
N LEU A 483 -25.36 -19.76 0.16
CA LEU A 483 -24.99 -20.66 1.25
C LEU A 483 -24.47 -22.00 0.69
N GLY A 484 -23.19 -22.31 0.95
CA GLY A 484 -22.62 -23.62 0.62
C GLY A 484 -23.20 -24.74 1.48
N ARG A 485 -23.05 -25.99 1.03
CA ARG A 485 -23.64 -27.19 1.68
C ARG A 485 -23.19 -27.47 3.12
N HIS A 486 -22.17 -26.74 3.57
CA HIS A 486 -21.59 -26.86 4.90
C HIS A 486 -22.38 -26.13 5.97
N ILE A 487 -23.31 -25.25 5.56
CA ILE A 487 -24.22 -24.60 6.50
C ILE A 487 -25.25 -25.61 6.97
N THR A 488 -25.39 -25.74 8.29
CA THR A 488 -26.34 -26.68 8.89
C THR A 488 -27.79 -26.30 8.56
N PRO A 489 -28.72 -27.28 8.47
CA PRO A 489 -30.14 -27.02 8.30
C PRO A 489 -30.71 -26.06 9.37
N ASP A 490 -30.25 -26.21 10.62
CA ASP A 490 -30.59 -25.36 11.76
C ASP A 490 -30.21 -23.88 11.52
N GLY A 491 -29.15 -23.66 10.75
CA GLY A 491 -28.57 -22.36 10.41
C GLY A 491 -27.85 -21.68 11.57
N TRP A 492 -28.47 -21.63 12.75
CA TRP A 492 -28.00 -20.88 13.90
C TRP A 492 -27.87 -21.77 15.13
N HIS A 493 -27.02 -21.37 16.07
CA HIS A 493 -26.82 -22.11 17.32
C HIS A 493 -26.94 -21.15 18.51
N ASP A 494 -27.47 -21.65 19.61
CA ASP A 494 -27.53 -20.91 20.87
C ASP A 494 -26.14 -20.90 21.54
N TRP A 495 -25.80 -19.86 22.29
CA TRP A 495 -24.59 -19.87 23.09
C TRP A 495 -24.68 -20.81 24.32
N GLU A 496 -25.89 -21.14 24.80
CA GLU A 496 -26.21 -21.96 25.99
C GLU A 496 -25.12 -21.92 27.07
N LYS A 497 -25.13 -20.85 27.88
CA LYS A 497 -24.25 -20.73 29.04
C LYS A 497 -25.05 -20.82 30.33
N GLU A 498 -24.74 -21.84 31.12
CA GLU A 498 -25.33 -22.05 32.44
C GLU A 498 -25.26 -20.77 33.28
N GLY A 499 -26.39 -20.38 33.90
CA GLY A 499 -26.50 -19.17 34.72
C GLY A 499 -26.55 -17.84 33.95
N LYS A 500 -26.65 -17.84 32.61
CA LYS A 500 -26.89 -16.63 31.81
C LYS A 500 -28.34 -16.57 31.29
N PRO A 501 -28.90 -15.35 31.09
CA PRO A 501 -30.22 -15.19 30.48
C PRO A 501 -30.28 -15.86 29.10
N ASP A 502 -31.44 -16.41 28.78
CA ASP A 502 -31.73 -16.95 27.46
C ASP A 502 -31.60 -15.86 26.38
N THR A 503 -30.51 -15.92 25.61
CA THR A 503 -30.17 -14.93 24.58
C THR A 503 -31.08 -15.03 23.35
N ARG A 504 -31.82 -16.13 23.17
CA ARG A 504 -32.76 -16.32 22.06
C ARG A 504 -33.96 -15.36 22.13
N LYS A 505 -34.26 -14.85 23.33
CA LYS A 505 -35.41 -13.94 23.54
C LYS A 505 -35.20 -12.56 22.93
N ASN A 506 -33.97 -12.06 22.98
CA ASN A 506 -33.65 -10.66 22.69
C ASN A 506 -32.72 -10.50 21.47
N SER A 507 -32.10 -11.59 21.01
CA SER A 507 -31.30 -11.57 19.79
C SER A 507 -32.18 -11.55 18.53
N TYR A 508 -31.60 -11.08 17.42
CA TYR A 508 -32.27 -10.98 16.14
C TYR A 508 -31.42 -11.58 15.03
N TYR A 509 -31.74 -12.82 14.68
CA TYR A 509 -31.06 -13.58 13.64
C TYR A 509 -32.02 -13.80 12.48
N ALA A 510 -31.67 -13.31 11.29
CA ALA A 510 -32.60 -13.32 10.17
C ALA A 510 -31.96 -13.64 8.83
N GLU A 511 -32.75 -14.22 7.94
CA GLU A 511 -32.39 -14.48 6.54
C GLU A 511 -33.44 -13.87 5.60
N TYR A 512 -32.99 -13.43 4.42
CA TYR A 512 -33.84 -13.00 3.31
C TYR A 512 -33.32 -13.55 1.99
N GLN A 513 -34.09 -14.43 1.36
CA GLN A 513 -33.83 -14.94 0.00
C GLN A 513 -32.37 -15.40 -0.23
N SER A 514 -31.74 -15.96 0.81
CA SER A 514 -30.49 -16.72 0.65
C SER A 514 -30.76 -17.99 -0.15
N TYR A 515 -29.77 -18.45 -0.91
CA TYR A 515 -29.92 -19.55 -1.86
C TYR A 515 -28.71 -20.49 -1.86
N GLY A 516 -28.81 -21.62 -2.55
CA GLY A 516 -27.77 -22.65 -2.61
C GLY A 516 -28.03 -23.78 -1.62
N PRO A 517 -27.20 -24.85 -1.63
CA PRO A 517 -27.50 -26.07 -0.86
C PRO A 517 -27.57 -25.83 0.66
N GLY A 518 -26.88 -24.83 1.20
CA GLY A 518 -26.97 -24.48 2.63
C GLY A 518 -28.22 -23.66 3.01
N SER A 519 -29.04 -23.23 2.03
CA SER A 519 -30.32 -22.57 2.31
C SER A 519 -31.47 -23.56 2.48
N GLU A 520 -31.24 -24.85 2.23
CA GLU A 520 -32.23 -25.90 2.42
C GLU A 520 -32.37 -26.29 3.90
N GLY A 521 -33.46 -26.99 4.25
CA GLY A 521 -33.72 -27.48 5.61
C GLY A 521 -34.60 -26.57 6.46
N THR A 522 -34.67 -26.85 7.76
CA THR A 522 -35.52 -26.13 8.72
C THR A 522 -34.66 -25.40 9.73
N ARG A 523 -34.73 -24.05 9.71
CA ARG A 523 -34.05 -23.20 10.67
C ARG A 523 -34.59 -23.39 12.08
N VAL A 524 -33.77 -23.08 13.07
CA VAL A 524 -34.21 -22.98 14.47
C VAL A 524 -35.40 -22.03 14.62
N LYS A 525 -36.35 -22.37 15.51
CA LYS A 525 -37.64 -21.66 15.64
C LYS A 525 -37.54 -20.19 16.03
N TRP A 526 -36.41 -19.77 16.62
CA TRP A 526 -36.17 -18.40 17.04
C TRP A 526 -35.48 -17.55 15.96
N ALA A 527 -35.09 -18.14 14.83
CA ALA A 527 -34.62 -17.39 13.67
C ALA A 527 -35.80 -16.76 12.91
N HIS A 528 -35.54 -15.65 12.24
CA HIS A 528 -36.53 -14.88 11.49
C HIS A 528 -36.31 -15.03 9.97
N THR A 529 -37.40 -14.98 9.22
CA THR A 529 -37.37 -14.74 7.78
C THR A 529 -37.88 -13.32 7.54
N LEU A 530 -37.10 -12.49 6.86
CA LEU A 530 -37.53 -11.14 6.55
C LEU A 530 -38.59 -11.15 5.44
N THR A 531 -39.51 -10.21 5.51
CA THR A 531 -40.37 -9.81 4.38
C THR A 531 -39.63 -8.84 3.46
N ASP A 532 -40.12 -8.66 2.23
CA ASP A 532 -39.56 -7.69 1.27
C ASP A 532 -39.46 -6.28 1.86
N LYS A 533 -40.50 -5.86 2.60
CA LYS A 533 -40.52 -4.55 3.29
C LYS A 533 -39.45 -4.45 4.37
N GLN A 534 -39.21 -5.52 5.14
CA GLN A 534 -38.15 -5.53 6.15
C GLN A 534 -36.77 -5.58 5.50
N ALA A 535 -36.58 -6.36 4.44
CA ALA A 535 -35.32 -6.44 3.72
C ALA A 535 -34.92 -5.09 3.07
N ALA A 536 -35.90 -4.32 2.58
CA ALA A 536 -35.69 -2.98 2.04
C ALA A 536 -35.11 -1.98 3.06
N GLU A 537 -35.22 -2.24 4.36
CA GLU A 537 -34.62 -1.40 5.40
C GLU A 537 -33.11 -1.62 5.55
N TYR A 538 -32.56 -2.72 5.03
CA TYR A 538 -31.14 -3.11 5.19
C TYR A 538 -30.25 -2.65 4.02
N THR A 539 -30.54 -1.50 3.41
CA THR A 539 -29.62 -0.86 2.46
C THR A 539 -28.37 -0.35 3.18
N LEU A 540 -27.25 -0.23 2.46
CA LEU A 540 -26.02 0.35 3.03
C LEU A 540 -26.29 1.72 3.66
N ALA A 541 -27.00 2.59 2.94
CA ALA A 541 -27.36 3.93 3.42
C ALA A 541 -28.15 3.89 4.74
N ASN A 542 -29.17 3.03 4.83
CA ASN A 542 -30.01 2.93 6.03
C ASN A 542 -29.27 2.31 7.22
N VAL A 543 -28.40 1.32 6.97
CA VAL A 543 -27.65 0.64 8.03
C VAL A 543 -26.54 1.53 8.58
N MET A 544 -25.85 2.25 7.69
CA MET A 544 -24.76 3.12 8.09
C MET A 544 -25.23 4.47 8.63
N TYR A 545 -26.41 4.95 8.26
CA TYR A 545 -26.95 6.18 8.82
C TYR A 545 -27.41 6.00 10.28
N GLN A 546 -26.97 6.90 11.14
CA GLN A 546 -27.41 7.04 12.53
C GLN A 546 -28.02 8.43 12.73
N LYS A 547 -29.00 8.54 13.63
CA LYS A 547 -29.70 9.82 13.88
C LYS A 547 -28.78 10.98 14.28
N GLN A 548 -27.60 10.68 14.80
CA GLN A 548 -26.58 11.66 15.19
C GLN A 548 -25.72 12.16 14.02
N ASP A 549 -25.84 11.58 12.84
CA ASP A 549 -25.06 11.99 11.67
C ASP A 549 -25.59 13.30 11.10
N ARG A 550 -24.67 14.20 10.74
CA ARG A 550 -25.03 15.48 10.08
C ARG A 550 -25.33 15.29 8.60
N ILE A 551 -24.63 14.35 7.96
CA ILE A 551 -24.79 13.99 6.54
C ILE A 551 -24.67 12.46 6.42
N PRO A 552 -25.32 11.84 5.42
CA PRO A 552 -25.10 10.43 5.11
C PRO A 552 -23.63 10.16 4.79
N TRP A 553 -23.07 9.08 5.35
CA TRP A 553 -21.71 8.66 5.03
C TRP A 553 -21.63 8.08 3.61
N ASN A 554 -20.73 8.63 2.80
CA ASN A 554 -20.31 8.01 1.57
C ASN A 554 -18.91 7.39 1.77
N PRO A 555 -18.77 6.05 1.68
CA PRO A 555 -17.50 5.37 1.91
C PRO A 555 -16.42 5.74 0.87
N TYR A 556 -16.81 6.34 -0.27
CA TYR A 556 -15.87 6.77 -1.30
C TYR A 556 -15.28 8.18 -1.05
N ASP A 557 -15.75 8.94 -0.05
CA ASP A 557 -15.25 10.29 0.28
C ASP A 557 -13.83 10.30 0.92
N ASN A 558 -13.22 9.13 1.05
CA ASN A 558 -11.94 8.92 1.72
C ASN A 558 -11.02 8.03 0.86
N ARG A 559 -11.03 8.26 -0.45
CA ARG A 559 -10.26 7.56 -1.51
C ARG A 559 -9.66 8.55 -2.49
#